data_AF-A0A5K1EM83-F1
#
_entry.id   AF-A0A5K1EM83-F1
#
_cell.length_a   1.000
_cell.length_b   1.000
_cell.length_c   1.000
_cell.angle_alpha   90.00
_cell.angle_beta   90.00
_cell.angle_gamma   90.00
#
_symmetry.space_group_name_H-M   'P 1'
#
loop_
_entity.id
_entity.type
_entity.pdbx_description
1 polymer ?
#
loop_
_entity_poly.entity_id
_entity_poly.type
_entity_poly.pdbx_seq_one_letter_code
_entity_poly.pdbx_strand_id
1 'polypeptide(L)'
;FPGDVDVDVTYQIVGDYMLSVVMRAQPRNKATPVNLAQHTYWNLGGQNSGTILSNRVKIYSSSYTPVDAELIPTGQILSVSNTPYDFRHSTAVGERIHEAQGGGYDLNYVLDSHPNKHGLSRAATVHDPRSGRVLELWTTAPGLQFYTSGKLKDVVGKGGYVYEPYDGLCLETQGFPDSVNHPNFPSQIVEPGQVYKHKMLFRFRVSNGRSY
;
A
#
# COMPACT_ATOMS: atom_id res chain seq x y z
N PHE A 1 -3.31 -17.04 -16.24
CA PHE A 1 -3.66 -15.80 -16.97
C PHE A 1 -3.73 -16.07 -18.47
N PRO A 2 -4.68 -15.48 -19.22
CA PRO A 2 -4.76 -15.64 -20.67
C PRO A 2 -3.77 -14.75 -21.44
N GLY A 3 -3.10 -15.31 -22.45
CA GLY A 3 -2.28 -14.54 -23.38
C GLY A 3 -0.94 -14.07 -22.84
N ASP A 4 -0.13 -13.49 -23.73
CA ASP A 4 1.18 -12.93 -23.41
C ASP A 4 1.04 -11.46 -23.00
N VAL A 5 1.79 -11.03 -22.00
CA VAL A 5 1.78 -9.64 -21.50
C VAL A 5 3.20 -9.12 -21.46
N ASP A 6 3.44 -8.01 -22.16
CA ASP A 6 4.67 -7.23 -22.00
C ASP A 6 4.56 -6.38 -20.73
N VAL A 7 5.58 -6.43 -19.88
CA VAL A 7 5.61 -5.68 -18.62
C VAL A 7 6.92 -4.93 -18.49
N ASP A 8 6.83 -3.63 -18.21
CA ASP A 8 7.97 -2.77 -17.93
C ASP A 8 7.80 -2.15 -16.53
N VAL A 9 8.88 -2.15 -15.75
CA VAL A 9 8.94 -1.44 -14.47
C VAL A 9 10.16 -0.52 -14.47
N THR A 10 9.93 0.77 -14.29
CA THR A 10 10.98 1.78 -14.20
C THR A 10 11.07 2.30 -12.78
N TYR A 11 12.26 2.18 -12.17
CA TYR A 11 12.61 2.80 -10.90
C TYR A 11 13.52 3.99 -11.15
N GLN A 12 13.18 5.15 -10.60
CA GLN A 12 13.96 6.36 -10.77
C GLN A 12 14.03 7.18 -9.49
N ILE A 13 15.22 7.58 -9.09
CA ILE A 13 15.40 8.62 -8.08
C ILE A 13 15.25 9.97 -8.79
N VAL A 14 14.24 10.74 -8.40
CA VAL A 14 13.91 12.04 -9.02
C VAL A 14 14.10 13.15 -8.00
N GLY A 15 14.96 14.13 -8.30
CA GLY A 15 15.30 15.18 -7.34
C GLY A 15 15.82 14.62 -6.01
N ASP A 16 15.61 15.38 -4.92
CA ASP A 16 16.06 14.98 -3.59
C ASP A 16 15.00 14.10 -2.90
N TYR A 17 15.43 12.92 -2.44
CA TYR A 17 14.65 12.02 -1.58
C TYR A 17 13.32 11.55 -2.17
N MET A 18 13.18 11.47 -3.49
CA MET A 18 11.99 10.88 -4.12
C MET A 18 12.34 9.69 -5.02
N LEU A 19 11.62 8.58 -4.82
CA LEU A 19 11.69 7.39 -5.64
C LEU A 19 10.38 7.27 -6.43
N SER A 20 10.47 7.40 -7.75
CA SER A 20 9.36 7.11 -8.67
C SER A 20 9.43 5.66 -9.13
N VAL A 21 8.27 5.00 -9.15
CA VAL A 21 8.09 3.68 -9.74
C VAL A 21 6.98 3.79 -10.77
N VAL A 22 7.27 3.42 -12.02
CA VAL A 22 6.28 3.41 -13.10
C VAL A 22 6.19 2.00 -13.64
N MET A 23 5.01 1.40 -13.50
CA MET A 23 4.69 0.08 -14.00
C MET A 23 3.78 0.21 -15.22
N ARG A 24 4.13 -0.49 -16.29
CA ARG A 24 3.34 -0.57 -17.51
C ARG A 24 3.15 -2.02 -17.89
N ALA A 25 1.98 -2.34 -18.41
CA ALA A 25 1.74 -3.64 -19.00
C ALA A 25 0.84 -3.54 -20.22
N GLN A 26 1.06 -4.42 -21.19
CA GLN A 26 0.27 -4.49 -22.41
C GLN A 26 0.09 -5.95 -22.84
N PRO A 27 -1.15 -6.46 -22.84
CA PRO A 27 -1.46 -7.76 -23.42
C PRO A 27 -1.26 -7.75 -24.93
N ARG A 28 -0.59 -8.77 -25.47
CA ARG A 28 -0.30 -8.88 -26.91
C ARG A 28 -1.48 -9.44 -27.70
N ASN A 29 -2.20 -10.41 -27.14
CA ASN A 29 -3.11 -11.26 -27.92
C ASN A 29 -4.45 -11.60 -27.26
N LYS A 30 -4.59 -11.51 -25.93
CA LYS A 30 -5.85 -11.79 -25.23
C LYS A 30 -6.08 -10.78 -24.11
N ALA A 31 -7.36 -10.49 -23.84
CA ALA A 31 -7.76 -9.76 -22.65
C ALA A 31 -7.31 -10.54 -21.40
N THR A 32 -6.75 -9.85 -20.42
CA THR A 32 -6.29 -10.49 -19.18
C THR A 32 -6.34 -9.52 -18.00
N PRO A 33 -6.59 -10.03 -16.78
CA PRO A 33 -6.39 -9.21 -15.59
C PRO A 33 -4.93 -8.82 -15.42
N VAL A 34 -4.70 -7.54 -15.09
CA VAL A 34 -3.41 -6.98 -14.71
C VAL A 34 -3.59 -6.08 -13.50
N ASN A 35 -2.91 -6.41 -12.41
CA ASN A 35 -2.84 -5.59 -11.21
C ASN A 35 -1.41 -5.66 -10.65
N LEU A 36 -0.58 -4.66 -10.94
CA LEU A 36 0.83 -4.65 -10.53
C LEU A 36 1.01 -3.81 -9.27
N ALA A 37 1.70 -4.37 -8.29
CA ALA A 37 1.97 -3.73 -7.00
C ALA A 37 3.46 -3.81 -6.64
N GLN A 38 3.86 -3.08 -5.60
CA GLN A 38 5.22 -3.10 -5.07
C GLN A 38 5.16 -3.51 -3.58
N HIS A 39 5.83 -4.61 -3.25
CA HIS A 39 5.71 -5.25 -1.93
C HIS A 39 6.92 -4.97 -1.00
N THR A 40 7.32 -3.70 -0.85
CA THR A 40 8.39 -3.32 0.10
C THR A 40 7.85 -3.35 1.53
N TYR A 41 8.59 -4.00 2.42
CA TYR A 41 8.43 -3.85 3.86
C TYR A 41 9.24 -2.64 4.35
N TRP A 42 8.53 -1.61 4.81
CA TRP A 42 9.10 -0.38 5.33
C TRP A 42 9.25 -0.43 6.84
N ASN A 43 10.45 -0.05 7.30
CA ASN A 43 10.68 0.31 8.69
C ASN A 43 11.50 1.61 8.72
N LEU A 44 10.84 2.73 9.01
CA LEU A 44 11.46 4.06 8.92
C LEU A 44 12.49 4.31 10.02
N GLY A 45 12.46 3.60 11.15
CA GLY A 45 13.54 3.65 12.14
C GLY A 45 14.82 3.00 11.63
N GLY A 46 14.70 2.07 10.67
CA GLY A 46 15.76 1.23 10.13
C GLY A 46 15.32 -0.23 10.12
N GLN A 47 15.89 -1.03 9.21
CA GLN A 47 15.48 -2.43 8.99
C GLN A 47 15.57 -3.33 10.25
N ASN A 48 16.41 -2.95 11.21
CA ASN A 48 16.66 -3.65 12.48
C ASN A 48 16.25 -2.81 13.70
N SER A 49 15.31 -1.87 13.54
CA SER A 49 14.91 -0.95 14.61
C SER A 49 13.74 -1.47 15.48
N GLY A 50 13.42 -2.75 15.35
CA GLY A 50 12.28 -3.41 15.98
C GLY A 50 10.95 -3.00 15.35
N THR A 51 9.88 -3.17 16.11
CA THR A 51 8.52 -3.10 15.56
C THR A 51 8.11 -1.72 15.06
N ILE A 52 7.20 -1.69 14.07
CA ILE A 52 6.60 -0.49 13.51
C ILE A 52 5.39 0.02 14.32
N LEU A 53 5.09 -0.57 15.48
CA LEU A 53 3.87 -0.27 16.24
C LEU A 53 3.78 1.19 16.70
N SER A 54 4.92 1.86 16.92
CA SER A 54 4.98 3.29 17.25
C SER A 54 4.91 4.21 16.04
N ASN A 55 5.04 3.69 14.81
CA ASN A 55 4.94 4.51 13.60
C ASN A 55 3.53 5.07 13.50
N ARG A 56 3.42 6.33 13.11
CA ARG A 56 2.13 6.98 12.86
C ARG A 56 1.81 6.90 11.38
N VAL A 57 0.63 6.40 11.07
CA VAL A 57 0.12 6.23 9.71
C VAL A 57 -1.09 7.12 9.52
N LYS A 58 -1.17 7.75 8.35
CA LYS A 58 -2.38 8.39 7.83
C LYS A 58 -2.64 7.80 6.45
N ILE A 59 -3.84 7.29 6.20
CA ILE A 59 -4.30 6.79 4.91
C ILE A 59 -5.39 7.73 4.40
N TYR A 60 -5.27 8.16 3.14
CA TYR A 60 -6.21 9.07 2.50
C TYR A 60 -7.36 8.29 1.89
N SER A 61 -8.21 7.75 2.75
CA SER A 61 -9.31 6.86 2.39
C SER A 61 -10.42 6.93 3.42
N SER A 62 -11.67 7.00 2.94
CA SER A 62 -12.86 6.96 3.79
C SER A 62 -13.55 5.59 3.85
N SER A 63 -13.06 4.61 3.08
CA SER A 63 -13.66 3.28 2.94
C SER A 63 -12.64 2.17 2.70
N TYR A 64 -13.01 0.92 2.99
CA TYR A 64 -12.17 -0.27 2.76
C TYR A 64 -13.01 -1.42 2.18
N THR A 65 -12.35 -2.42 1.63
CA THR A 65 -12.98 -3.67 1.18
C THR A 65 -12.83 -4.73 2.27
N PRO A 66 -13.87 -5.04 3.07
CA PRO A 66 -13.79 -6.09 4.08
C PRO A 66 -13.56 -7.45 3.43
N VAL A 67 -12.93 -8.34 4.18
CA VAL A 67 -12.59 -9.69 3.75
C VAL A 67 -13.30 -10.75 4.59
N ASP A 68 -13.40 -11.95 4.07
CA ASP A 68 -13.85 -13.13 4.80
C ASP A 68 -12.71 -13.82 5.58
N ALA A 69 -12.98 -15.00 6.14
CA ALA A 69 -12.01 -15.79 6.91
C ALA A 69 -10.80 -16.27 6.08
N GLU A 70 -10.91 -16.29 4.74
CA GLU A 70 -9.84 -16.67 3.81
C GLU A 70 -9.07 -15.45 3.29
N LEU A 71 -9.39 -14.24 3.79
CA LEU A 71 -8.86 -12.95 3.34
C LEU A 71 -9.28 -12.57 1.90
N ILE A 72 -10.40 -13.13 1.42
CA ILE A 72 -10.99 -12.76 0.13
C ILE A 72 -11.99 -11.61 0.36
N PRO A 73 -11.95 -10.52 -0.43
CA PRO A 73 -12.94 -9.46 -0.32
C PRO A 73 -14.36 -9.97 -0.47
N THR A 74 -15.29 -9.42 0.31
CA THR A 74 -16.70 -9.83 0.23
C THR A 74 -17.48 -9.17 -0.91
N GLY A 75 -16.83 -8.31 -1.69
CA GLY A 75 -17.46 -7.42 -2.67
C GLY A 75 -18.06 -6.14 -2.06
N GLN A 76 -18.12 -6.01 -0.74
CA GLN A 76 -18.61 -4.80 -0.09
C GLN A 76 -17.56 -3.67 -0.09
N ILE A 77 -18.03 -2.43 0.04
CA ILE A 77 -17.20 -1.25 0.35
C ILE A 77 -17.82 -0.60 1.58
N LEU A 78 -17.11 -0.63 2.70
CA LEU A 78 -17.60 -0.11 3.99
C LEU A 78 -16.80 1.10 4.43
N SER A 79 -17.44 2.02 5.16
CA SER A 79 -16.72 3.17 5.73
C SER A 79 -15.72 2.71 6.80
N VAL A 80 -14.57 3.38 6.86
CA VAL A 80 -13.61 3.19 7.96
C VAL A 80 -14.08 3.83 9.27
N SER A 81 -15.08 4.72 9.24
CA SER A 81 -15.52 5.46 10.42
C SER A 81 -16.02 4.53 11.53
N ASN A 82 -15.58 4.78 12.77
CA ASN A 82 -15.90 3.95 13.94
C ASN A 82 -15.43 2.49 13.81
N THR A 83 -14.34 2.24 13.08
CA THR A 83 -13.69 0.93 12.96
C THR A 83 -12.21 1.01 13.35
N PRO A 84 -11.53 -0.11 13.66
CA PRO A 84 -10.09 -0.12 13.90
C PRO A 84 -9.25 0.27 12.68
N TYR A 85 -9.88 0.35 11.50
CA TYR A 85 -9.28 0.70 10.22
C TYR A 85 -9.29 2.21 9.94
N ASP A 86 -9.75 3.07 10.85
CA ASP A 86 -9.83 4.52 10.61
C ASP A 86 -8.49 5.25 10.69
N PHE A 87 -7.69 5.19 9.62
CA PHE A 87 -6.43 5.94 9.50
C PHE A 87 -6.58 7.30 8.80
N ARG A 88 -7.79 7.89 8.75
CA ARG A 88 -7.99 9.23 8.14
C ARG A 88 -7.19 10.31 8.86
N HIS A 89 -6.93 10.10 10.15
CA HIS A 89 -6.04 10.90 10.97
C HIS A 89 -4.73 10.14 11.23
N SER A 90 -3.68 10.88 11.58
CA SER A 90 -2.40 10.29 11.94
C SER A 90 -2.56 9.48 13.23
N THR A 91 -2.46 8.16 13.14
CA THR A 91 -2.72 7.21 14.23
C THR A 91 -1.55 6.24 14.36
N ALA A 92 -1.17 5.87 15.58
CA ALA A 92 -0.11 4.89 15.76
C ALA A 92 -0.57 3.52 15.27
N VAL A 93 0.29 2.77 14.59
CA VAL A 93 -0.08 1.44 14.07
C VAL A 93 -0.56 0.51 15.20
N GLY A 94 0.10 0.54 16.36
CA GLY A 94 -0.27 -0.28 17.51
C GLY A 94 -1.55 0.15 18.23
N GLU A 95 -2.13 1.31 17.93
CA GLU A 95 -3.21 1.91 18.73
C GLU A 95 -4.47 1.03 18.79
N ARG A 96 -4.85 0.43 17.66
CA ARG A 96 -6.05 -0.43 17.52
C ARG A 96 -5.76 -1.77 16.85
N ILE A 97 -4.48 -2.17 16.81
CA ILE A 97 -4.06 -3.36 16.06
C ILE A 97 -4.67 -4.66 16.62
N HIS A 98 -4.96 -4.70 17.91
CA HIS A 98 -5.56 -5.84 18.60
C HIS A 98 -7.04 -6.05 18.25
N GLU A 99 -7.71 -5.02 17.72
CA GLU A 99 -9.09 -5.08 17.22
C GLU A 99 -9.15 -5.52 15.75
N ALA A 100 -8.01 -5.53 15.05
CA ALA A 100 -7.91 -5.97 13.67
C ALA A 100 -7.93 -7.51 13.57
N GLN A 101 -8.53 -8.03 12.50
CA GLN A 101 -8.57 -9.46 12.25
C GLN A 101 -7.18 -9.99 11.81
N GLY A 102 -6.90 -11.28 12.06
CA GLY A 102 -5.73 -11.94 11.47
C GLY A 102 -4.37 -11.54 12.05
N GLY A 103 -4.34 -10.88 13.21
CA GLY A 103 -3.09 -10.51 13.91
C GLY A 103 -2.42 -9.27 13.32
N GLY A 104 -3.19 -8.33 12.79
CA GLY A 104 -2.68 -7.07 12.25
C GLY A 104 -3.60 -6.48 11.20
N TYR A 105 -3.19 -5.38 10.58
CA TYR A 105 -3.85 -4.91 9.36
C TYR A 105 -3.34 -5.68 8.16
N ASP A 106 -4.28 -6.15 7.34
CA ASP A 106 -4.08 -6.77 6.03
C ASP A 106 -5.32 -6.52 5.17
N LEU A 107 -5.54 -5.26 4.78
CA LEU A 107 -6.75 -4.83 4.10
C LEU A 107 -6.46 -3.84 2.97
N ASN A 108 -7.31 -3.89 1.93
CA ASN A 108 -7.33 -2.91 0.87
C ASN A 108 -8.23 -1.72 1.25
N TYR A 109 -7.63 -0.54 1.28
CA TYR A 109 -8.30 0.75 1.41
C TYR A 109 -8.70 1.28 0.05
N VAL A 110 -9.91 1.83 -0.04
CA VAL A 110 -10.43 2.51 -1.24
C VAL A 110 -9.98 3.97 -1.17
N LEU A 111 -9.00 4.37 -1.99
CA LEU A 111 -8.38 5.68 -1.88
C LEU A 111 -9.31 6.82 -2.33
N ASP A 112 -9.32 7.91 -1.55
CA ASP A 112 -10.03 9.13 -1.91
C ASP A 112 -9.24 9.83 -3.03
N SER A 113 -9.76 9.82 -4.27
CA SER A 113 -9.01 10.33 -5.43
C SER A 113 -9.05 11.86 -5.54
N HIS A 114 -7.92 12.50 -5.25
CA HIS A 114 -7.70 13.93 -5.40
C HIS A 114 -6.37 14.17 -6.15
N PRO A 115 -6.34 13.94 -7.48
CA PRO A 115 -5.11 13.98 -8.24
C PRO A 115 -4.54 15.40 -8.29
N ASN A 116 -3.23 15.51 -8.09
CA ASN A 116 -2.49 16.75 -8.30
C ASN A 116 -2.28 17.01 -9.81
N LYS A 117 -1.55 18.09 -10.15
CA LYS A 117 -1.22 18.47 -11.54
C LYS A 117 -0.48 17.39 -12.36
N HIS A 118 0.07 16.36 -11.72
CA HIS A 118 0.75 15.23 -12.35
C HIS A 118 -0.12 13.96 -12.41
N GLY A 119 -1.40 14.04 -12.00
CA GLY A 119 -2.33 12.92 -11.97
C GLY A 119 -2.14 11.97 -10.78
N LEU A 120 -1.38 12.38 -9.76
CA LEU A 120 -1.10 11.56 -8.57
C LEU A 120 -1.96 12.00 -7.38
N SER A 121 -2.62 11.06 -6.73
CA SER A 121 -3.31 11.23 -5.45
C SER A 121 -2.40 10.77 -4.33
N ARG A 122 -2.49 11.40 -3.15
CA ARG A 122 -1.73 10.95 -1.98
C ARG A 122 -2.43 9.72 -1.41
N ALA A 123 -1.72 8.62 -1.21
CA ALA A 123 -2.26 7.37 -0.69
C ALA A 123 -2.09 7.28 0.83
N ALA A 124 -0.86 7.50 1.32
CA ALA A 124 -0.54 7.39 2.73
C ALA A 124 0.65 8.28 3.14
N THR A 125 0.73 8.56 4.43
CA THR A 125 1.91 9.10 5.10
C THR A 125 2.26 8.20 6.27
N VAL A 126 3.55 7.85 6.41
CA VAL A 126 4.10 7.12 7.55
C VAL A 126 5.16 7.97 8.21
N HIS A 127 5.14 8.07 9.54
CA HIS A 127 6.12 8.80 10.32
C HIS A 127 6.63 7.92 11.45
N ASP A 128 7.96 7.73 11.54
CA ASP A 128 8.57 7.17 12.74
C ASP A 128 8.95 8.31 13.69
N PRO A 129 8.30 8.42 14.87
CA PRO A 129 8.58 9.50 15.80
C PRO A 129 9.99 9.44 16.40
N ARG A 130 10.65 8.27 16.39
CA ARG A 130 11.99 8.11 16.97
C ARG A 130 13.07 8.74 16.10
N SER A 131 13.06 8.44 14.80
CA SER A 131 14.02 8.99 13.83
C SER A 131 13.59 10.32 13.23
N GLY A 132 12.32 10.70 13.36
CA GLY A 132 11.71 11.83 12.68
C GLY A 132 11.51 11.60 11.17
N ARG A 133 11.83 10.42 10.63
CA ARG A 133 11.69 10.12 9.20
C ARG A 133 10.22 9.99 8.81
N VAL A 134 9.90 10.55 7.66
CA VAL A 134 8.56 10.53 7.07
C VAL A 134 8.65 9.96 5.65
N LEU A 135 7.71 9.06 5.34
CA LEU A 135 7.43 8.57 4.00
C LEU A 135 6.06 9.07 3.55
N GLU A 136 5.99 9.76 2.42
CA GLU A 136 4.75 10.13 1.74
C GLU A 136 4.64 9.29 0.47
N LEU A 137 3.54 8.54 0.32
CA LEU A 137 3.25 7.74 -0.86
C LEU A 137 2.16 8.39 -1.70
N TRP A 138 2.43 8.58 -2.98
CA TRP A 138 1.47 9.04 -3.97
C TRP A 138 1.30 7.99 -5.06
N THR A 139 0.10 7.91 -5.64
CA THR A 139 -0.22 6.88 -6.64
C THR A 139 -1.28 7.33 -7.65
N THR A 140 -1.37 6.61 -8.77
CA THR A 140 -2.52 6.61 -9.69
C THR A 140 -3.50 5.47 -9.43
N ALA A 141 -3.16 4.51 -8.57
CA ALA A 141 -4.00 3.35 -8.31
C ALA A 141 -5.23 3.71 -7.46
N PRO A 142 -6.35 2.97 -7.59
CA PRO A 142 -7.57 3.24 -6.84
C PRO A 142 -7.51 2.73 -5.39
N GLY A 143 -6.64 1.75 -5.09
CA GLY A 143 -6.57 1.10 -3.79
C GLY A 143 -5.16 1.11 -3.19
N LEU A 144 -5.12 0.81 -1.89
CA LEU A 144 -3.90 0.63 -1.10
C LEU A 144 -4.07 -0.58 -0.17
N GLN A 145 -3.32 -1.66 -0.38
CA GLN A 145 -3.14 -2.67 0.64
C GLN A 145 -2.25 -2.10 1.74
N PHE A 146 -2.75 -2.10 2.97
CA PHE A 146 -1.95 -1.81 4.15
C PHE A 146 -1.77 -3.09 4.96
N TYR A 147 -0.55 -3.62 4.93
CA TYR A 147 -0.18 -4.84 5.63
C TYR A 147 0.88 -4.56 6.70
N THR A 148 0.74 -5.17 7.87
CA THR A 148 1.60 -4.89 9.04
C THR A 148 2.52 -6.05 9.42
N SER A 149 2.75 -7.02 8.54
CA SER A 149 3.71 -8.12 8.78
C SER A 149 3.43 -8.99 10.01
N GLY A 150 2.19 -9.02 10.53
CA GLY A 150 1.86 -9.78 11.75
C GLY A 150 2.06 -11.29 11.65
N LYS A 151 2.25 -11.83 10.44
CA LYS A 151 2.53 -13.26 10.17
C LYS A 151 4.01 -13.54 9.88
N LEU A 152 4.86 -12.52 9.85
CA LEU A 152 6.29 -12.69 9.62
C LEU A 152 6.89 -13.44 10.81
N LYS A 153 7.68 -14.49 10.57
CA LYS A 153 8.25 -15.29 11.65
C LYS A 153 9.56 -15.93 11.20
N ASP A 154 10.60 -15.83 12.03
CA ASP A 154 11.90 -16.50 11.85
C ASP A 154 12.60 -16.17 10.51
N VAL A 155 12.41 -14.97 9.96
CA VAL A 155 13.02 -14.58 8.67
C VAL A 155 14.37 -13.91 8.90
N VAL A 156 15.47 -14.60 8.57
CA VAL A 156 16.81 -14.03 8.66
C VAL A 156 17.01 -12.95 7.58
N GLY A 157 17.15 -11.71 8.04
CA GLY A 157 17.29 -10.51 7.23
C GLY A 157 18.72 -10.01 7.06
N LYS A 158 18.84 -8.72 6.73
CA LYS A 158 20.15 -8.10 6.47
C LYS A 158 20.94 -7.96 7.76
N GLY A 159 22.24 -8.25 7.68
CA GLY A 159 23.14 -8.17 8.84
C GLY A 159 22.83 -9.19 9.95
N GLY A 160 22.10 -10.27 9.63
CA GLY A 160 21.77 -11.34 10.58
C GLY A 160 20.61 -11.01 11.53
N TYR A 161 19.95 -9.85 11.37
CA TYR A 161 18.75 -9.53 12.13
C TYR A 161 17.60 -10.45 11.71
N VAL A 162 16.91 -11.06 12.68
CA VAL A 162 15.72 -11.88 12.41
C VAL A 162 14.51 -10.97 12.44
N TYR A 163 13.78 -10.89 11.33
CA TYR A 163 12.55 -10.10 11.26
C TYR A 163 11.40 -10.87 11.91
N GLU A 164 10.77 -10.21 12.88
CA GLU A 164 9.67 -10.70 13.71
C GLU A 164 8.33 -10.07 13.29
N PRO A 165 7.19 -10.55 13.84
CA PRO A 165 5.90 -9.91 13.61
C PRO A 165 5.97 -8.40 13.87
N TYR A 166 5.40 -7.63 12.94
CA TYR A 166 5.35 -6.17 13.01
C TYR A 166 6.69 -5.44 12.84
N ASP A 167 7.74 -6.07 12.31
CA ASP A 167 9.00 -5.36 12.02
C ASP A 167 8.96 -4.54 10.72
N GLY A 168 7.91 -4.69 9.92
CA GLY A 168 7.70 -3.88 8.72
C GLY A 168 6.23 -3.65 8.41
N LEU A 169 5.98 -2.63 7.59
CA LEU A 169 4.67 -2.44 6.96
C LEU A 169 4.80 -2.37 5.44
N CYS A 170 3.81 -2.88 4.72
CA CYS A 170 3.69 -2.74 3.27
C CYS A 170 2.63 -1.69 2.93
N LEU A 171 2.87 -0.97 1.84
CA LEU A 171 1.97 0.01 1.27
C LEU A 171 1.85 -0.27 -0.23
N GLU A 172 0.97 -1.20 -0.58
CA GLU A 172 0.87 -1.72 -1.94
C GLU A 172 -0.27 -1.00 -2.65
N THR A 173 0.04 0.04 -3.42
CA THR A 173 -1.01 0.69 -4.21
C THR A 173 -1.37 -0.21 -5.39
N GLN A 174 -2.66 -0.42 -5.62
CA GLN A 174 -3.15 -1.46 -6.54
C GLN A 174 -4.61 -1.24 -6.95
N GLY A 175 -5.08 -2.02 -7.91
CA GLY A 175 -6.51 -2.31 -8.08
C GLY A 175 -7.04 -3.14 -6.92
N PHE A 176 -8.36 -3.13 -6.69
CA PHE A 176 -8.92 -3.85 -5.55
C PHE A 176 -8.70 -5.37 -5.70
N PRO A 177 -8.32 -6.07 -4.61
CA PRO A 177 -8.21 -7.53 -4.64
C PRO A 177 -9.55 -8.13 -5.10
N ASP A 178 -9.45 -9.27 -5.79
CA ASP A 178 -10.58 -10.03 -6.33
C ASP A 178 -11.56 -9.26 -7.25
N SER A 179 -11.14 -8.10 -7.79
CA SER A 179 -11.93 -7.29 -8.74
C SER A 179 -12.40 -8.04 -10.00
N VAL A 180 -11.73 -9.14 -10.38
CA VAL A 180 -12.17 -10.00 -11.50
C VAL A 180 -13.48 -10.73 -11.21
N ASN A 181 -13.81 -10.95 -9.93
CA ASN A 181 -15.00 -11.65 -9.46
C ASN A 181 -16.07 -10.71 -8.87
N HIS A 182 -15.74 -9.42 -8.70
CA HIS A 182 -16.64 -8.41 -8.17
C HIS A 182 -16.93 -7.30 -9.20
N PRO A 183 -18.03 -7.39 -9.97
CA PRO A 183 -18.34 -6.43 -11.04
C PRO A 183 -18.60 -5.00 -10.55
N ASN A 184 -18.82 -4.81 -9.25
CA ASN A 184 -18.96 -3.50 -8.61
C ASN A 184 -17.60 -2.86 -8.25
N PHE A 185 -16.49 -3.58 -8.36
CA PHE A 185 -15.14 -3.04 -8.21
C PHE A 185 -14.60 -2.50 -9.55
N PRO A 186 -13.66 -1.53 -9.54
CA PRO A 186 -13.00 -1.08 -10.76
C PRO A 186 -12.31 -2.25 -11.47
N SER A 187 -12.70 -2.50 -12.73
CA SER A 187 -12.12 -3.58 -13.54
C SER A 187 -10.60 -3.48 -13.62
N GLN A 188 -9.93 -4.62 -13.51
CA GLN A 188 -8.49 -4.78 -13.76
C GLN A 188 -8.22 -5.58 -15.06
N ILE A 189 -9.22 -5.74 -15.92
CA ILE A 189 -9.03 -6.36 -17.24
C ILE A 189 -8.42 -5.36 -18.21
N VAL A 190 -7.32 -5.75 -18.87
CA VAL A 190 -6.67 -4.96 -19.91
C VAL A 190 -6.89 -5.67 -21.24
N GLU A 191 -7.38 -4.92 -22.23
CA GLU A 191 -7.60 -5.43 -23.59
C GLU A 191 -6.32 -5.30 -24.44
N PRO A 192 -6.13 -6.17 -25.46
CA PRO A 192 -5.12 -5.93 -26.48
C PRO A 192 -5.27 -4.54 -27.11
N GLY A 193 -4.15 -3.82 -27.26
CA GLY A 193 -4.14 -2.42 -27.72
C GLY A 193 -4.29 -1.38 -26.61
N GLN A 194 -4.69 -1.76 -25.39
CA GLN A 194 -4.65 -0.89 -24.22
C GLN A 194 -3.31 -1.01 -23.48
N VAL A 195 -3.00 0.00 -22.66
CA VAL A 195 -1.79 0.02 -21.83
C VAL A 195 -2.21 0.26 -20.38
N TYR A 196 -1.97 -0.72 -19.53
CA TYR A 196 -2.00 -0.55 -18.09
C TYR A 196 -0.89 0.42 -17.67
N LYS A 197 -1.21 1.39 -16.81
CA LYS A 197 -0.24 2.33 -16.25
C LYS A 197 -0.52 2.54 -14.78
N HIS A 198 0.47 2.25 -13.95
CA HIS A 198 0.44 2.51 -12.52
C HIS A 198 1.72 3.25 -12.13
N LYS A 199 1.56 4.42 -11.51
CA LYS A 199 2.67 5.23 -11.02
C LYS A 199 2.61 5.30 -9.50
N MET A 200 3.75 5.13 -8.88
CA MET A 200 4.00 5.38 -7.46
C MET A 200 5.08 6.45 -7.34
N LEU A 201 4.95 7.32 -6.35
CA LEU A 201 5.99 8.25 -5.95
C LEU A 201 6.14 8.19 -4.43
N PHE A 202 7.25 7.63 -3.98
CA PHE A 202 7.67 7.66 -2.60
C PHE A 202 8.49 8.93 -2.38
N ARG A 203 8.12 9.75 -1.41
CA ARG A 203 8.89 10.93 -0.99
C ARG A 203 9.30 10.78 0.46
N PHE A 204 10.60 10.90 0.71
CA PHE A 204 11.16 10.84 2.05
C PHE A 204 11.51 12.26 2.54
N ARG A 205 11.36 12.48 3.84
CA ARG A 205 11.78 13.72 4.52
C ARG A 205 12.00 13.47 6.00
N VAL A 206 12.50 14.49 6.71
CA VAL A 206 12.60 14.50 8.18
C VAL A 206 11.63 15.54 8.73
N SER A 207 10.93 15.21 9.81
CA SER A 207 10.10 16.16 10.54
C SER A 207 10.98 16.93 11.54
N ASN A 208 11.06 18.26 11.41
CA ASN A 208 11.84 19.11 12.33
C ASN A 208 11.05 19.43 13.61
N GLY A 209 10.34 18.44 14.19
CA GLY A 209 9.60 18.61 15.45
C GLY A 209 8.31 19.45 15.37
N ARG A 210 7.76 19.70 14.16
CA ARG A 210 6.40 20.27 14.03
C ARG A 210 5.38 19.16 13.81
N SER A 211 4.46 19.02 14.75
CA SER A 211 3.27 18.17 14.65
C SER A 211 2.42 18.57 13.44
N TYR A 212 1.92 17.57 12.70
CA TYR A 212 0.93 17.72 11.61
C TYR A 212 -0.46 17.33 12.09
#